data_AF-Z9JXD4-F1
#
_entry.id   AF-Z9JXD4-F1
#
_cell.length_a   1.000
_cell.length_b   1.000
_cell.length_c   1.000
_cell.angle_alpha   90.00
_cell.angle_beta   90.00
_cell.angle_gamma   90.00
#
_symmetry.space_group_name_H-M   'P 1'
#
loop_
_entity.id
_entity.type
_entity.pdbx_description
1 polymer ?
#
loop_
_entity_poly.entity_id
_entity_poly.type
_entity_poly.pdbx_seq_one_letter_code
_entity_poly.pdbx_strand_id
1 'polypeptide(L)'
;MEGMTWVWIVLGILAAVVVVIAAILVGLGAARRRLRRQIARQQEQAPAFPDWAREHGYTYSAAFPESDVEHLRGLGALTPFSDFVFSRAEHVFRAAEGGRMRYLLQLTVFSDPGPEARPRGALTVAVAQVPRSAAVADVREPAPSRGQAGVHAHGRWVTSYRGGPLTLESMEIVEGRLDQHLQRT
;
A
#
# COMPACT_ATOMS: atom_id res chain seq x y z
N MET A 1 -28.39 25.98 44.40
CA MET A 1 -28.53 24.78 43.52
C MET A 1 -27.55 24.80 42.34
N GLU A 2 -26.42 25.51 42.42
CA GLU A 2 -25.46 25.63 41.30
C GLU A 2 -24.45 24.47 41.24
N GLY A 3 -24.12 23.86 42.38
CA GLY A 3 -23.16 22.74 42.44
C GLY A 3 -23.66 21.45 41.79
N MET A 4 -24.97 21.21 41.75
CA MET A 4 -25.53 19.97 41.19
C MET A 4 -25.47 19.96 39.66
N THR A 5 -25.75 21.09 39.01
CA THR A 5 -25.72 21.24 37.55
C THR A 5 -24.30 21.08 36.98
N TRP A 6 -23.29 21.59 37.69
CA TRP A 6 -21.90 21.47 37.24
C TRP A 6 -21.37 20.03 37.29
N VAL A 7 -21.74 19.28 38.33
CA VAL A 7 -21.40 17.85 38.46
C VAL A 7 -21.99 17.03 37.30
N TRP A 8 -23.23 17.31 36.89
CA TRP A 8 -23.86 16.64 35.74
C TRP A 8 -23.18 16.97 34.41
N ILE A 9 -22.75 18.22 34.21
CA ILE A 9 -22.01 18.63 33.00
C ILE A 9 -20.66 17.90 32.93
N VAL A 10 -19.90 17.87 34.03
CA VAL A 10 -18.61 17.18 34.10
C VAL A 10 -18.78 15.67 33.85
N LEU A 11 -19.80 15.04 34.46
CA LEU A 11 -20.14 13.64 34.20
C LEU A 11 -20.53 13.38 32.75
N GLY A 12 -21.29 14.28 32.13
CA GLY A 12 -21.66 14.20 30.72
C GLY A 12 -20.44 14.25 29.79
N ILE A 13 -19.49 15.14 30.06
CA ILE A 13 -18.24 15.24 29.30
C ILE A 13 -17.40 13.97 29.47
N LEU A 14 -17.23 13.47 30.70
CA LEU A 14 -16.49 12.23 30.97
C LEU A 14 -17.13 11.03 30.25
N ALA A 15 -18.45 10.90 30.30
CA ALA A 15 -19.17 9.84 29.61
C ALA A 15 -18.98 9.93 28.08
N ALA A 16 -19.07 11.12 27.50
CA ALA A 16 -18.83 11.34 26.07
C ALA A 16 -17.40 10.95 25.66
N VAL A 17 -16.39 11.33 26.46
CA VAL A 17 -14.99 10.95 26.22
C VAL A 17 -14.83 9.43 26.25
N VAL A 18 -15.42 8.74 27.24
CA VAL A 18 -15.36 7.27 27.33
C VAL A 18 -16.02 6.61 26.11
N VAL A 19 -17.16 7.12 25.65
CA VAL A 19 -17.84 6.61 24.44
C VAL A 19 -16.97 6.81 23.19
N VAL A 20 -16.35 7.98 23.04
CA VAL A 20 -15.45 8.26 21.91
C VAL A 20 -14.23 7.33 21.93
N ILE A 21 -13.61 7.14 23.11
CA ILE A 21 -12.48 6.22 23.27
C ILE A 21 -12.91 4.78 22.94
N ALA A 22 -14.06 4.33 23.45
CA ALA A 22 -14.60 3.01 23.16
C ALA A 22 -14.85 2.82 21.66
N ALA A 23 -15.43 3.80 20.98
CA ALA A 23 -15.66 3.77 19.53
C ALA A 23 -14.33 3.67 18.74
N ILE A 24 -13.31 4.44 19.14
CA ILE A 24 -11.97 4.37 18.55
C ILE A 24 -11.36 2.98 18.76
N LEU A 25 -11.43 2.42 19.97
CA LEU A 25 -10.88 1.11 20.30
C LEU A 25 -11.57 -0.02 19.52
N VAL A 26 -12.90 0.02 19.38
CA VAL A 26 -13.67 -0.93 18.58
C VAL A 26 -13.30 -0.83 17.09
N GLY A 27 -13.19 0.39 16.56
CA GLY A 27 -12.76 0.63 15.18
C GLY A 27 -11.37 0.08 14.89
N LEU A 28 -10.41 0.35 15.79
CA LEU A 28 -9.04 -0.18 15.70
C LEU A 28 -9.02 -1.72 15.81
N GLY A 29 -9.83 -2.29 16.68
CA GLY A 29 -9.96 -3.75 16.83
C GLY A 29 -10.49 -4.42 15.56
N ALA A 30 -11.53 -3.85 14.94
CA ALA A 30 -12.10 -4.36 13.69
C ALA A 30 -11.10 -4.27 12.52
N ALA A 31 -10.39 -3.15 12.39
CA ALA A 31 -9.36 -2.96 11.37
C ALA A 31 -8.23 -4.01 11.50
N ARG A 32 -7.75 -4.25 12.73
CA ARG A 32 -6.72 -5.26 12.99
C ARG A 32 -7.17 -6.67 12.63
N ARG A 33 -8.39 -7.06 13.01
CA ARG A 33 -8.94 -8.38 12.66
C ARG A 33 -9.05 -8.56 11.14
N ARG A 34 -9.48 -7.51 10.43
CA ARG A 34 -9.54 -7.53 8.97
C ARG A 34 -8.15 -7.73 8.35
N LEU A 35 -7.16 -6.95 8.77
CA LEU A 35 -5.79 -7.08 8.27
C LEU A 35 -5.24 -8.50 8.50
N ARG A 36 -5.43 -9.07 9.69
CA ARG A 36 -5.01 -10.45 9.99
C ARG A 36 -5.62 -11.47 9.04
N ARG A 37 -6.94 -11.36 8.76
CA ARG A 37 -7.61 -12.25 7.80
C ARG A 37 -7.06 -12.08 6.39
N GLN A 38 -6.77 -10.85 5.99
CA GLN A 38 -6.23 -10.59 4.66
C GLN A 38 -4.79 -11.11 4.52
N ILE A 39 -3.95 -10.97 5.56
CA ILE A 39 -2.60 -11.56 5.60
C ILE A 39 -2.67 -13.08 5.59
N ALA A 40 -3.61 -13.69 6.34
CA ALA A 40 -3.79 -15.15 6.30
C ALA A 40 -4.14 -15.65 4.89
N ARG A 41 -5.03 -14.96 4.17
CA ARG A 41 -5.32 -15.26 2.75
C ARG A 41 -4.11 -15.08 1.85
N GLN A 42 -3.29 -14.06 2.07
CA GLN A 42 -2.04 -13.90 1.33
C GLN A 42 -1.11 -15.09 1.61
N GLN A 43 -0.98 -15.55 2.85
CA GLN A 43 -0.13 -16.69 3.19
C GLN A 43 -0.62 -17.99 2.51
N GLU A 44 -1.93 -18.18 2.38
CA GLU A 44 -2.52 -19.28 1.62
C GLU A 44 -2.17 -19.20 0.12
N GLN A 45 -2.04 -17.99 -0.45
CA GLN A 45 -1.72 -17.77 -1.87
C GLN A 45 -0.23 -17.64 -2.17
N ALA A 46 0.61 -17.34 -1.17
CA ALA A 46 2.04 -17.09 -1.35
C ALA A 46 2.79 -18.22 -2.10
N PRO A 47 2.45 -19.52 -1.92
CA PRO A 47 3.06 -20.58 -2.72
C PRO A 47 2.83 -20.47 -4.22
N ALA A 48 1.75 -19.81 -4.67
CA ALA A 48 1.43 -19.63 -6.09
C ALA A 48 2.14 -18.41 -6.73
N PHE A 49 2.76 -17.54 -5.93
CA PHE A 49 3.40 -16.32 -6.44
C PHE A 49 4.54 -16.58 -7.44
N PRO A 50 5.45 -17.56 -7.22
CA PRO A 50 6.50 -17.83 -8.21
C PRO A 50 5.96 -18.31 -9.56
N ASP A 51 4.87 -19.08 -9.56
CA ASP A 51 4.26 -19.58 -10.79
C ASP A 51 3.51 -18.47 -11.52
N TRP A 52 2.72 -17.66 -10.80
CA TRP A 52 2.09 -16.47 -11.35
C TRP A 52 3.13 -15.51 -11.97
N ALA A 53 4.25 -15.29 -11.28
CA ALA A 53 5.33 -14.45 -11.78
C ALA A 53 5.85 -14.97 -13.13
N ARG A 54 6.11 -16.29 -13.21
CA ARG A 54 6.62 -16.93 -14.43
C ARG A 54 5.63 -16.79 -15.60
N GLU A 55 4.34 -17.02 -15.33
CA GLU A 55 3.26 -16.88 -16.33
C GLU A 55 3.14 -15.46 -16.89
N HIS A 56 3.44 -14.45 -16.06
CA HIS A 56 3.32 -13.04 -16.42
C HIS A 56 4.66 -12.38 -16.79
N GLY A 57 5.74 -13.16 -16.95
CA GLY A 57 7.05 -12.63 -17.36
C GLY A 57 7.83 -11.88 -16.26
N TYR A 58 7.48 -12.11 -15.00
CA TYR A 58 8.16 -11.57 -13.82
C TYR A 58 9.14 -12.58 -13.21
N THR A 59 10.18 -12.05 -12.56
CA THR A 59 11.00 -12.76 -11.58
C THR A 59 10.50 -12.45 -10.18
N TYR A 60 10.25 -13.48 -9.37
CA TYR A 60 9.77 -13.32 -8.00
C TYR A 60 10.90 -13.40 -6.96
N SER A 61 10.83 -12.55 -5.94
CA SER A 61 11.65 -12.61 -4.72
C SER A 61 10.78 -12.33 -3.49
N ALA A 62 10.94 -13.11 -2.42
CA ALA A 62 10.16 -12.91 -1.21
C ALA A 62 10.54 -11.61 -0.47
N ALA A 63 11.81 -11.22 -0.56
CA ALA A 63 12.35 -9.99 0.02
C ALA A 63 12.83 -9.05 -1.09
N PHE A 64 12.88 -7.75 -0.79
CA PHE A 64 13.38 -6.76 -1.74
C PHE A 64 14.86 -6.99 -2.07
N PRO A 65 15.24 -7.14 -3.36
CA PRO A 65 16.63 -7.37 -3.75
C PRO A 65 17.45 -6.09 -3.60
N GLU A 66 18.52 -6.12 -2.80
CA GLU A 66 19.38 -4.95 -2.54
C GLU A 66 19.98 -4.34 -3.81
N SER A 67 20.21 -5.15 -4.85
CA SER A 67 20.70 -4.71 -6.17
C SER A 67 19.77 -3.69 -6.86
N ASP A 68 18.51 -3.63 -6.45
CA ASP A 68 17.49 -2.83 -7.11
C ASP A 68 17.22 -1.49 -6.41
N VAL A 69 17.86 -1.25 -5.25
CA VAL A 69 17.73 0.00 -4.49
C VAL A 69 18.10 1.21 -5.36
N GLU A 70 19.22 1.13 -6.07
CA GLU A 70 19.68 2.20 -6.96
C GLU A 70 18.78 2.38 -8.18
N HIS A 71 18.20 1.28 -8.69
CA HIS A 71 17.27 1.32 -9.81
C HIS A 71 16.00 2.09 -9.45
N LEU A 72 15.51 1.95 -8.22
CA LEU A 72 14.30 2.60 -7.70
C LEU A 72 14.50 4.03 -7.20
N ARG A 73 15.70 4.59 -7.36
CA ARG A 73 15.95 6.00 -7.00
C ARG A 73 14.94 6.92 -7.71
N GLY A 74 14.35 7.82 -6.94
CA GLY A 74 13.32 8.76 -7.39
C GLY A 74 11.87 8.33 -7.13
N LEU A 75 11.62 7.08 -6.70
CA LEU A 75 10.27 6.66 -6.34
C LEU A 75 9.71 7.36 -5.10
N GLY A 76 10.57 7.87 -4.22
CA GLY A 76 10.17 8.49 -2.96
C GLY A 76 9.25 9.72 -3.09
N ALA A 77 9.16 10.34 -4.27
CA ALA A 77 8.21 11.42 -4.53
C ALA A 77 6.78 10.91 -4.80
N LEU A 78 6.64 9.66 -5.22
CA LEU A 78 5.36 9.08 -5.63
C LEU A 78 4.62 8.45 -4.45
N THR A 79 3.30 8.57 -4.48
CA THR A 79 2.42 7.76 -3.62
C THR A 79 2.50 6.30 -4.08
N PRO A 80 2.56 5.32 -3.18
CA PRO A 80 2.50 5.46 -1.71
C PRO A 80 3.86 5.63 -1.01
N PHE A 81 4.98 5.67 -1.73
CA PHE A 81 6.32 5.77 -1.14
C PHE A 81 6.57 7.06 -0.35
N SER A 82 6.02 8.19 -0.82
CA SER A 82 6.09 9.48 -0.11
C SER A 82 5.29 9.49 1.19
N ASP A 83 4.22 8.71 1.27
CA ASP A 83 3.28 8.71 2.39
C ASP A 83 3.70 7.76 3.53
N PHE A 84 4.60 6.79 3.26
CA PHE A 84 4.98 5.74 4.22
C PHE A 84 6.48 5.61 4.42
N VAL A 85 7.04 6.52 5.21
CA VAL A 85 8.46 6.57 5.60
C VAL A 85 8.95 5.27 6.25
N PHE A 86 8.11 4.61 7.05
CA PHE A 86 8.42 3.33 7.69
C PHE A 86 7.65 2.19 7.02
N SER A 87 8.14 1.78 5.85
CA SER A 87 7.58 0.64 5.11
C SER A 87 8.67 -0.36 4.69
N ARG A 88 8.29 -1.63 4.56
CA ARG A 88 9.12 -2.71 4.01
C ARG A 88 8.49 -3.24 2.73
N ALA A 89 9.29 -3.36 1.68
CA ALA A 89 8.90 -4.04 0.47
C ALA A 89 9.07 -5.56 0.62
N GLU A 90 8.01 -6.30 0.30
CA GLU A 90 7.92 -7.77 0.39
C GLU A 90 7.26 -8.31 -0.87
N HIS A 91 7.50 -9.59 -1.18
CA HIS A 91 6.92 -10.26 -2.34
C HIS A 91 7.08 -9.43 -3.63
N VAL A 92 8.32 -9.27 -4.06
CA VAL A 92 8.71 -8.42 -5.18
C VAL A 92 8.72 -9.23 -6.47
N PHE A 93 7.94 -8.77 -7.43
CA PHE A 93 7.86 -9.26 -8.80
C PHE A 93 8.55 -8.23 -9.68
N ARG A 94 9.57 -8.64 -10.41
CA ARG A 94 10.38 -7.77 -11.25
C ARG A 94 10.31 -8.21 -12.70
N ALA A 95 10.04 -7.29 -13.61
CA ALA A 95 10.17 -7.49 -15.05
C ALA A 95 11.04 -6.39 -15.66
N ALA A 96 11.74 -6.73 -16.74
CA ALA A 96 12.48 -5.78 -17.56
C ALA A 96 11.98 -5.86 -18.99
N GLU A 97 11.28 -4.84 -19.46
CA GLU A 97 10.66 -4.82 -20.79
C GLU A 97 11.26 -3.69 -21.63
N GLY A 98 12.01 -4.07 -22.69
CA GLY A 98 12.67 -3.09 -23.56
C GLY A 98 13.66 -2.18 -22.81
N GLY A 99 14.35 -2.70 -21.80
CA GLY A 99 15.28 -1.93 -20.96
C GLY A 99 14.61 -1.04 -19.90
N ARG A 100 13.29 -1.10 -19.76
CA ARG A 100 12.53 -0.41 -18.71
C ARG A 100 12.17 -1.37 -17.60
N MET A 101 12.28 -0.88 -16.37
CA MET A 101 11.97 -1.67 -15.20
C MET A 101 10.50 -1.60 -14.82
N ARG A 102 9.94 -2.75 -14.46
CA ARG A 102 8.61 -2.87 -13.88
C ARG A 102 8.67 -3.70 -12.60
N TYR A 103 7.94 -3.25 -11.60
CA TYR A 103 7.88 -3.88 -10.29
C TYR A 103 6.44 -4.01 -9.84
N LEU A 104 6.14 -5.12 -9.17
CA LEU A 104 4.92 -5.31 -8.42
C LEU A 104 5.33 -5.84 -7.05
N LEU A 105 4.82 -5.24 -5.98
CA LEU A 105 5.28 -5.53 -4.62
C LEU A 105 4.22 -5.24 -3.57
N GLN A 106 4.42 -5.79 -2.38
CA GLN A 106 3.73 -5.37 -1.17
C GLN A 106 4.58 -4.34 -0.43
N LEU A 107 3.97 -3.21 -0.07
CA LEU A 107 4.50 -2.33 0.97
C LEU A 107 3.78 -2.60 2.29
N THR A 108 4.49 -3.17 3.24
CA THR A 108 4.01 -3.35 4.61
C THR A 108 4.39 -2.12 5.43
N VAL A 109 3.41 -1.45 6.03
CA VAL A 109 3.58 -0.20 6.80
C VAL A 109 3.68 -0.51 8.29
N PHE A 110 4.66 0.07 8.97
CA PHE A 110 4.94 -0.15 10.38
C PHE A 110 4.60 1.07 11.23
N SER A 111 4.36 0.83 12.52
CA SER A 111 4.06 1.91 13.50
C SER A 111 5.32 2.69 13.88
N ASP A 112 6.43 1.98 14.03
CA ASP A 112 7.69 2.42 14.60
C ASP A 112 8.83 1.67 13.91
N PRO A 113 10.05 2.23 13.84
CA PRO A 113 11.23 1.51 13.38
C PRO A 113 11.70 0.52 14.46
N GLY A 114 11.82 -0.77 14.12
CA GLY A 114 12.39 -1.78 15.01
C GLY A 114 12.06 -3.22 14.59
N PRO A 115 12.82 -4.23 15.04
CA PRO A 115 12.59 -5.63 14.68
C PRO A 115 11.25 -6.18 15.19
N GLU A 116 10.75 -5.63 16.30
CA GLU A 116 9.45 -5.99 16.91
C GLU A 116 8.28 -5.15 16.37
N ALA A 117 8.53 -4.30 15.36
CA ALA A 117 7.52 -3.41 14.83
C ALA A 117 6.35 -4.19 14.25
N ARG A 118 5.15 -3.91 14.75
CA ARG A 118 3.93 -4.57 14.28
C ARG A 118 3.42 -3.87 13.01
N PRO A 119 3.06 -4.63 11.97
CA PRO A 119 2.40 -4.09 10.78
C PRO A 119 1.11 -3.35 11.16
N ARG A 120 0.94 -2.13 10.65
CA ARG A 120 -0.32 -1.37 10.72
C ARG A 120 -1.16 -1.52 9.47
N GLY A 121 -0.53 -1.80 8.34
CA GLY A 121 -1.20 -1.92 7.06
C GLY A 121 -0.30 -2.58 6.03
N ALA A 122 -0.90 -2.90 4.90
CA ALA A 122 -0.22 -3.34 3.71
C ALA A 122 -0.84 -2.61 2.51
N LEU A 123 -0.05 -2.38 1.48
CA LEU A 123 -0.48 -1.90 0.18
C LEU A 123 0.09 -2.80 -0.90
N THR A 124 -0.70 -3.11 -1.91
CA THR A 124 -0.22 -3.69 -3.17
C THR A 124 0.14 -2.54 -4.11
N VAL A 125 1.34 -2.58 -4.69
CA VAL A 125 1.87 -1.50 -5.54
C VAL A 125 2.49 -2.09 -6.79
N ALA A 126 2.03 -1.63 -7.95
CA ALA A 126 2.71 -1.79 -9.23
C ALA A 126 3.45 -0.49 -9.59
N VAL A 127 4.59 -0.62 -10.24
CA VAL A 127 5.49 0.47 -10.60
C VAL A 127 6.04 0.22 -11.99
N ALA A 128 5.99 1.22 -12.86
CA ALA A 128 6.63 1.17 -14.17
C ALA A 128 7.54 2.38 -14.38
N GLN A 129 8.67 2.10 -15.02
CA GLN A 129 9.54 3.13 -15.55
C GLN A 129 9.09 3.53 -16.96
N VAL A 130 8.89 4.83 -17.19
CA VAL A 130 8.64 5.38 -18.53
C VAL A 130 9.93 5.86 -19.19
N PRO A 131 9.99 5.96 -20.53
CA PRO A 131 11.14 6.51 -21.24
C PRO A 131 11.50 7.92 -20.76
N ARG A 132 12.79 8.26 -20.71
CA ARG A 132 13.26 9.61 -20.28
C ARG A 132 12.71 10.73 -21.16
N SER A 133 12.47 10.47 -22.44
CA SER A 133 11.85 11.41 -23.38
C SER A 133 10.37 11.66 -23.11
N ALA A 134 9.73 10.80 -22.32
CA ALA A 134 8.32 10.86 -21.93
C ALA A 134 8.18 11.20 -20.44
N ALA A 135 9.05 12.05 -19.90
CA ALA A 135 8.96 12.48 -18.51
C ALA A 135 7.54 12.99 -18.22
N VAL A 136 6.86 12.31 -17.30
CA VAL A 136 5.44 12.56 -17.02
C VAL A 136 5.33 13.78 -16.12
N ALA A 137 4.39 14.66 -16.46
CA ALA A 137 3.93 15.70 -15.54
C ALA A 137 3.43 15.05 -14.24
N ASP A 138 3.45 15.80 -13.15
CA ASP A 138 2.94 15.31 -11.87
C ASP A 138 1.42 15.07 -11.98
N VAL A 139 1.03 13.79 -11.98
CA VAL A 139 -0.35 13.33 -12.11
C VAL A 139 -0.69 12.49 -10.89
N ARG A 140 -1.77 12.85 -10.19
CA ARG A 140 -2.31 12.08 -9.07
C ARG A 140 -3.78 11.76 -9.30
N GLU A 141 -4.07 10.50 -9.61
CA GLU A 141 -5.41 9.98 -9.82
C GLU A 141 -5.80 9.09 -8.63
N PRO A 142 -6.58 9.58 -7.65
CA PRO A 142 -7.00 8.75 -6.54
C PRO A 142 -7.89 7.60 -7.01
N ALA A 143 -7.89 6.50 -6.26
CA ALA A 143 -8.78 5.38 -6.52
C ALA A 143 -10.25 5.86 -6.51
N PRO A 144 -11.06 5.56 -7.54
CA PRO A 144 -12.41 6.09 -7.66
C PRO A 144 -13.39 5.46 -6.66
N SER A 145 -13.07 4.29 -6.11
CA SER A 145 -13.86 3.65 -5.07
C SER A 145 -13.02 2.67 -4.24
N ARG A 146 -13.62 2.18 -3.14
CA ARG A 146 -12.99 1.22 -2.24
C ARG A 146 -12.68 -0.08 -2.98
N GLY A 147 -11.42 -0.51 -2.94
CA GLY A 147 -10.98 -1.75 -3.57
C GLY A 147 -10.46 -1.58 -4.99
N GLN A 148 -10.54 -0.38 -5.58
CA GLN A 148 -9.85 -0.04 -6.82
C GLN A 148 -8.45 0.53 -6.55
N ALA A 149 -7.61 0.56 -7.59
CA ALA A 149 -6.28 1.15 -7.52
C ALA A 149 -6.30 2.63 -7.94
N GLY A 150 -5.49 3.44 -7.26
CA GLY A 150 -5.14 4.80 -7.70
C GLY A 150 -3.85 4.79 -8.51
N VAL A 151 -3.55 5.89 -9.20
CA VAL A 151 -2.32 6.08 -9.96
C VAL A 151 -1.63 7.37 -9.53
N HIS A 152 -0.30 7.34 -9.50
CA HIS A 152 0.52 8.54 -9.38
C HIS A 152 1.63 8.44 -10.42
N ALA A 153 1.83 9.46 -11.25
CA ALA A 153 2.96 9.57 -12.15
C ALA A 153 3.78 10.83 -11.83
N HIS A 154 5.11 10.70 -11.77
CA HIS A 154 6.00 11.82 -11.54
C HIS A 154 7.39 11.51 -12.12
N GLY A 155 7.89 12.41 -12.96
CA GLY A 155 9.20 12.24 -13.59
C GLY A 155 9.23 11.01 -14.48
N ARG A 156 10.06 10.01 -14.14
CA ARG A 156 10.21 8.78 -14.94
C ARG A 156 9.39 7.60 -14.43
N TRP A 157 8.59 7.79 -13.39
CA TRP A 157 7.92 6.70 -12.69
C TRP A 157 6.42 6.88 -12.73
N VAL A 158 5.73 5.75 -12.83
CA VAL A 158 4.28 5.64 -12.66
C VAL A 158 4.03 4.54 -11.65
N THR A 159 3.22 4.81 -10.64
CA THR A 159 2.78 3.85 -9.64
C THR A 159 1.27 3.63 -9.77
N SER A 160 0.84 2.40 -9.58
CA SER A 160 -0.55 2.03 -9.35
C SER A 160 -0.63 1.34 -8.00
N TYR A 161 -1.54 1.75 -7.13
CA TYR A 161 -1.54 1.29 -5.74
C TYR A 161 -2.93 1.08 -5.18
N ARG A 162 -3.05 0.06 -4.33
CA ARG A 162 -4.28 -0.33 -3.65
C ARG A 162 -4.00 -0.68 -2.20
N GLY A 163 -4.87 -0.22 -1.29
CA GLY A 163 -4.80 -0.62 0.12
C GLY A 163 -5.18 -2.09 0.32
N GLY A 164 -4.40 -2.80 1.14
CA GLY A 164 -4.54 -4.23 1.41
C GLY A 164 -3.26 -5.00 1.05
N PRO A 165 -3.12 -6.25 1.53
CA PRO A 165 -1.97 -7.08 1.21
C PRO A 165 -2.03 -7.60 -0.23
N LEU A 166 -0.87 -8.05 -0.69
CA LEU A 166 -0.67 -8.64 -2.01
C LEU A 166 -1.30 -10.03 -2.08
N THR A 167 -2.35 -10.13 -2.89
CA THR A 167 -3.05 -11.34 -3.34
C THR A 167 -3.06 -11.38 -4.87
N LEU A 168 -3.31 -12.55 -5.47
CA LEU A 168 -3.43 -12.71 -6.93
C LEU A 168 -4.41 -11.67 -7.54
N GLU A 169 -5.59 -11.55 -6.95
CA GLU A 169 -6.58 -10.53 -7.35
C GLU A 169 -6.04 -9.10 -7.25
N SER A 170 -5.35 -8.75 -6.17
CA SER A 170 -4.84 -7.39 -5.99
C SER A 170 -3.75 -7.06 -7.00
N MET A 171 -2.95 -8.06 -7.39
CA MET A 171 -1.88 -7.95 -8.39
C MET A 171 -2.47 -7.60 -9.74
N GLU A 172 -3.48 -8.35 -10.19
CA GLU A 172 -4.21 -8.09 -11.44
C GLU A 172 -4.83 -6.68 -11.45
N ILE A 173 -5.42 -6.24 -10.34
CA ILE A 173 -6.04 -4.90 -10.23
C ILE A 173 -5.01 -3.79 -10.41
N VAL A 174 -3.88 -3.83 -9.69
CA VAL A 174 -2.89 -2.74 -9.76
C VAL A 174 -2.15 -2.75 -11.09
N GLU A 175 -1.84 -3.93 -11.64
CA GLU A 175 -1.20 -4.08 -12.95
C GLU A 175 -2.11 -3.60 -14.08
N GLY A 176 -3.36 -4.07 -14.12
CA GLY A 176 -4.30 -3.65 -15.16
C GLY A 176 -4.58 -2.14 -15.12
N ARG A 177 -4.62 -1.53 -13.92
CA ARG A 177 -4.75 -0.08 -13.80
C ARG A 177 -3.50 0.67 -14.27
N LEU A 178 -2.31 0.13 -13.99
CA LEU A 178 -1.05 0.68 -14.46
C LEU A 178 -0.97 0.64 -15.99
N ASP A 179 -1.29 -0.51 -16.60
CA ASP A 179 -1.31 -0.67 -18.06
C ASP A 179 -2.30 0.28 -18.72
N GLN A 180 -3.50 0.41 -18.16
CA GLN A 180 -4.50 1.33 -18.67
C GLN A 180 -4.00 2.79 -18.68
N HIS A 181 -3.24 3.20 -17.68
CA HIS A 181 -2.67 4.55 -17.62
C HIS A 181 -1.52 4.72 -18.63
N LEU A 182 -0.63 3.73 -18.72
CA LEU A 182 0.50 3.74 -19.66
C LEU A 182 0.05 3.72 -21.13
N GLN A 183 -1.09 3.11 -21.44
CA GLN A 183 -1.66 3.11 -22.80
C GLN A 183 -2.29 4.45 -23.21
N ARG A 184 -2.62 5.31 -22.23
CA ARG A 184 -3.23 6.64 -22.47
C ARG A 184 -2.20 7.76 -22.61
N THR A 185 -0.95 7.51 -22.22
CA THR A 185 0.14 8.48 -22.13
C THR A 185 1.15 8.23 -23.24
#